data_AF-A0A7V3JJS8-F1
#
_entry.id   AF-A0A7V3JJS8-F1
#
_cell.length_a   1.000
_cell.length_b   1.000
_cell.length_c   1.000
_cell.angle_alpha   90.00
_cell.angle_beta   90.00
_cell.angle_gamma   90.00
#
_symmetry.space_group_name_H-M   'P 1'
#
loop_
_entity.id
_entity.type
_entity.pdbx_description
1 polymer ?
#
loop_
_entity_poly.entity_id
_entity_poly.type
_entity_poly.pdbx_seq_one_letter_code
_entity_poly.pdbx_strand_id
1 'polypeptide(L)'
;MTAIVCHSHPDNTIGFCLTKPKNTACCVSWTIRVDRRTVGLASYGKLTSLCTKEDCMGHRTLSLSLVFRALFLDGDAYDALRDDDNPFVEGLFLIVIIGAGAALLNLVGQLLAWASSPSMDAIKEIVLRAYQQMPWWAYISGNPQAMSQFQQAWEWSWRILPTLFGAPNPAGAALNILLWPLVALLSWLIYGVLAHLFAKLLRGTGSFNQTLGTTALAFSPLLLRGLGFIPFFAIGGAINTWPLICRYKALRRVHGLSWGRTFWATVLPFVVYLLLWLLLGGLGAAVIAAAVRR
;
A
#
# COMPACT_ATOMS: atom_id res chain seq x y z
N MET A 1 45.46 -22.12 -7.09
CA MET A 1 44.24 -21.62 -7.76
C MET A 1 43.88 -22.64 -8.82
N THR A 2 42.70 -23.23 -8.73
CA THR A 2 42.27 -24.28 -9.67
C THR A 2 41.26 -23.66 -10.63
N ALA A 3 41.60 -23.58 -11.91
CA ALA A 3 40.66 -23.12 -12.93
C ALA A 3 39.80 -24.31 -13.36
N ILE A 4 38.47 -24.17 -13.29
CA ILE A 4 37.52 -25.18 -13.74
C ILE A 4 36.81 -24.62 -14.97
N VAL A 5 36.80 -25.39 -16.06
CA VAL A 5 36.10 -25.03 -17.30
C VAL A 5 34.62 -25.37 -17.12
N CYS A 6 33.74 -24.36 -17.15
CA CYS A 6 32.34 -24.54 -16.74
C CYS A 6 31.36 -24.77 -17.89
N HIS A 7 31.68 -24.38 -19.14
CA HIS A 7 30.87 -24.75 -20.30
C HIS A 7 31.59 -24.38 -21.62
N SER A 8 31.47 -25.25 -22.63
CA SER A 8 31.86 -24.96 -24.02
C SER A 8 30.61 -24.57 -24.81
N HIS A 9 30.55 -23.33 -25.30
CA HIS A 9 29.52 -22.89 -26.26
C HIS A 9 29.94 -23.27 -27.69
N PRO A 10 29.01 -23.57 -28.63
CA PRO A 10 29.31 -23.89 -30.03
C PRO A 10 30.08 -22.77 -30.78
N ASP A 11 30.07 -21.54 -30.27
CA ASP A 11 30.75 -20.38 -30.86
C ASP A 11 32.23 -20.24 -30.42
N ASN A 12 32.88 -21.33 -30.03
CA ASN A 12 34.29 -21.36 -29.61
C ASN A 12 34.62 -20.42 -28.43
N THR A 13 33.62 -20.10 -27.60
CA THR A 13 33.79 -19.25 -26.43
C THR A 13 33.97 -20.13 -25.19
N ILE A 14 35.12 -20.01 -24.53
CA ILE A 14 35.48 -20.80 -23.35
C ILE A 14 35.30 -19.92 -22.11
N GLY A 15 34.30 -20.24 -21.29
CA GLY A 15 34.11 -19.59 -19.99
C GLY A 15 34.94 -20.28 -18.90
N PHE A 16 35.72 -19.50 -18.15
CA PHE A 16 36.49 -19.98 -17.01
C PHE A 16 35.88 -19.43 -15.71
N CYS A 17 35.58 -20.29 -14.73
CA CYS A 17 35.27 -19.82 -13.38
C CYS A 17 36.46 -20.12 -12.47
N LEU A 18 36.96 -19.08 -11.78
CA LEU A 18 38.07 -19.19 -10.84
C LEU A 18 37.51 -19.38 -9.44
N THR A 19 37.76 -20.54 -8.84
CA THR A 19 37.40 -20.79 -7.44
C THR A 19 38.57 -20.41 -6.54
N LYS A 20 38.34 -19.44 -5.64
CA LYS A 20 39.27 -19.15 -4.53
C LYS A 20 39.03 -20.17 -3.39
N PRO A 21 40.06 -20.52 -2.60
CA PRO A 21 39.99 -21.54 -1.54
C PRO A 21 39.14 -21.18 -0.31
N LYS A 22 38.20 -20.23 -0.43
CA LYS A 22 37.17 -19.93 0.59
C LYS A 22 35.86 -19.53 -0.10
N ASN A 23 35.03 -20.52 -0.43
CA ASN A 23 33.58 -20.48 -0.72
C ASN A 23 32.95 -19.25 -1.41
N THR A 24 33.66 -18.57 -2.31
CA THR A 24 33.06 -17.56 -3.19
C THR A 24 33.49 -17.85 -4.62
N ALA A 25 32.57 -18.40 -5.42
CA ALA A 25 32.75 -18.57 -6.84
C ALA A 25 32.43 -17.23 -7.51
N CYS A 26 33.45 -16.51 -7.98
CA CYS A 26 33.26 -15.42 -8.93
C CYS A 26 33.37 -16.02 -10.33
N CYS A 27 32.25 -16.10 -11.07
CA CYS A 27 32.32 -16.39 -12.48
C CYS A 27 32.69 -15.10 -13.22
N VAL A 28 33.95 -15.03 -13.65
CA VAL A 28 34.43 -13.98 -14.55
C VAL A 28 34.36 -14.56 -15.95
N SER A 29 33.37 -14.16 -16.74
CA SER A 29 33.30 -14.58 -18.14
C SER A 29 34.34 -13.81 -18.95
N TRP A 30 35.31 -14.51 -19.50
CA TRP A 30 36.29 -13.96 -20.42
C TRP A 30 35.97 -14.45 -21.83
N THR A 31 35.76 -13.52 -22.77
CA THR A 31 35.60 -13.86 -24.19
C THR A 31 36.94 -13.72 -24.88
N ILE A 32 37.66 -14.83 -25.05
CA ILE A 32 38.87 -14.87 -25.89
C ILE A 32 38.42 -15.21 -27.31
N ARG A 33 38.36 -14.21 -28.20
CA ARG A 33 38.08 -14.44 -29.62
C ARG A 33 39.40 -14.73 -30.34
N VAL A 34 39.63 -16.00 -30.68
CA VAL A 34 40.80 -16.41 -31.45
C VAL A 34 40.50 -16.22 -32.94
N ASP A 35 40.97 -15.11 -33.51
CA ASP A 35 40.95 -14.91 -34.96
C ASP A 35 42.13 -15.67 -35.60
N ARG A 36 41.85 -16.58 -36.54
CA ARG A 36 42.88 -17.39 -37.21
C ARG A 36 43.70 -16.60 -38.23
N ARG A 37 43.36 -15.33 -38.55
CA ARG A 37 44.01 -14.60 -39.65
C ARG A 37 45.10 -13.61 -39.24
N THR A 38 45.32 -13.35 -37.95
CA THR A 38 46.24 -12.31 -37.51
C THR A 38 47.09 -12.78 -36.33
N VAL A 39 48.29 -13.23 -36.64
CA VAL A 39 49.35 -13.46 -35.65
C VAL A 39 49.82 -12.09 -35.17
N GLY A 40 49.28 -11.62 -34.04
CA GLY A 40 49.78 -10.45 -33.31
C GLY A 40 48.76 -9.34 -33.15
N LEU A 41 47.94 -9.43 -32.10
CA LEU A 41 47.42 -8.32 -31.27
C LEU A 41 46.33 -8.88 -30.33
N ALA A 42 46.70 -9.21 -29.09
CA ALA A 42 45.74 -9.53 -28.05
C ALA A 42 45.03 -8.24 -27.60
N SER A 43 43.80 -8.04 -28.07
CA SER A 43 42.96 -6.91 -27.64
C SER A 43 42.36 -7.22 -26.27
N TYR A 44 42.86 -6.55 -25.23
CA TYR A 44 42.30 -6.62 -23.88
C TYR A 44 40.99 -5.82 -23.84
N GLY A 45 39.86 -6.51 -24.03
CA GLY A 45 38.53 -5.95 -23.82
C GLY A 45 38.37 -5.50 -22.36
N LYS A 46 37.84 -4.28 -22.19
CA LYS A 46 37.55 -3.64 -20.89
C LYS A 46 36.78 -4.59 -19.97
N LEU A 47 37.39 -5.00 -18.86
CA LEU A 47 36.74 -5.74 -17.78
C LEU A 47 35.66 -4.87 -17.14
N THR A 48 34.42 -5.05 -17.55
CA THR A 48 33.28 -4.65 -16.74
C THR A 48 33.13 -5.68 -15.62
N SER A 49 33.56 -5.30 -14.41
CA SER A 49 33.35 -6.10 -13.19
C SER A 49 31.86 -6.21 -12.89
N LEU A 50 31.20 -7.23 -13.45
CA LEU A 50 29.77 -7.52 -13.28
C LEU A 50 29.54 -8.65 -12.27
N CYS A 51 30.20 -8.56 -11.12
CA CYS A 51 29.84 -9.34 -9.94
C CYS A 51 29.97 -8.42 -8.74
N THR A 52 29.06 -7.47 -8.64
CA THR A 52 28.77 -6.80 -7.37
C THR A 52 28.38 -7.89 -6.37
N LYS A 53 29.11 -7.90 -5.26
CA LYS A 53 29.09 -8.89 -4.16
C LYS A 53 27.70 -9.11 -3.51
N GLU A 54 26.67 -8.43 -3.99
CA GLU A 54 25.30 -8.52 -3.52
C GLU A 54 24.53 -9.71 -4.11
N ASP A 55 25.03 -10.34 -5.18
CA ASP A 55 24.38 -11.51 -5.81
C ASP A 55 24.60 -12.84 -5.07
N CYS A 56 25.33 -12.85 -3.94
CA CYS A 56 25.51 -14.06 -3.12
C CYS A 56 24.71 -14.07 -1.81
N MET A 57 23.91 -13.04 -1.50
CA MET A 57 22.98 -13.12 -0.37
C MET A 57 21.63 -13.69 -0.85
N GLY A 58 21.66 -15.00 -1.10
CA GLY A 58 20.46 -15.83 -1.09
C GLY A 58 19.75 -15.68 0.26
N HIS A 59 18.42 -15.63 0.20
CA HIS A 59 17.50 -15.11 1.22
C HIS A 59 17.39 -13.58 1.21
N ARG A 60 16.86 -13.03 0.11
CA ARG A 60 16.33 -11.66 0.06
C ARG A 60 15.02 -11.61 0.84
N THR A 61 15.12 -11.69 2.17
CA THR A 61 13.99 -11.36 3.05
C THR A 61 13.55 -9.94 2.74
N LEU A 62 12.28 -9.74 2.38
CA LEU A 62 11.56 -8.46 2.33
C LEU A 62 12.18 -7.41 3.25
N SER A 63 13.06 -6.59 2.68
CA SER A 63 13.78 -5.60 3.46
C SER A 63 12.96 -4.33 3.54
N LEU A 64 12.99 -3.69 4.72
CA LEU A 64 12.44 -2.35 4.90
C LEU A 64 12.97 -1.36 3.83
N SER A 65 14.21 -1.59 3.38
CA SER A 65 14.84 -0.85 2.28
C SER A 65 14.03 -0.93 0.98
N LEU A 66 13.50 -2.09 0.60
CA LEU A 66 12.68 -2.24 -0.61
C LEU A 66 11.42 -1.39 -0.53
N VAL A 67 10.76 -1.38 0.63
CA VAL A 67 9.56 -0.56 0.89
C VAL A 67 9.88 0.93 0.79
N PHE A 68 10.98 1.39 1.39
CA PHE A 68 11.42 2.79 1.29
C PHE A 68 11.83 3.18 -0.13
N ARG A 69 12.56 2.33 -0.85
CA ARG A 69 12.92 2.55 -2.25
C ARG A 69 11.67 2.67 -3.12
N ALA A 70 10.68 1.81 -2.92
CA ALA A 70 9.41 1.91 -3.63
C ALA A 70 8.60 3.16 -3.23
N LEU A 71 8.64 3.57 -1.96
CA LEU A 71 8.05 4.81 -1.49
C LEU A 71 8.60 6.01 -2.27
N PHE A 72 9.92 6.07 -2.49
CA PHE A 72 10.58 7.10 -3.30
C PHE A 72 10.55 6.82 -4.80
N LEU A 73 9.70 5.89 -5.25
CA LEU A 73 9.56 5.53 -6.66
C LEU A 73 10.93 5.19 -7.26
N ASP A 74 11.71 4.32 -6.65
CA ASP A 74 12.88 3.70 -7.27
C ASP A 74 12.40 2.62 -8.25
N GLY A 75 12.95 2.56 -9.47
CA GLY A 75 12.56 1.55 -10.46
C GLY A 75 12.97 0.14 -10.06
N ASP A 76 14.17 0.03 -9.49
CA ASP A 76 14.80 -1.26 -9.19
C ASP A 76 14.04 -2.02 -8.10
N ALA A 77 13.36 -1.31 -7.19
CA ALA A 77 12.52 -1.95 -6.18
C ALA A 77 11.32 -2.68 -6.80
N TYR A 78 10.71 -2.11 -7.86
CA TYR A 78 9.62 -2.78 -8.58
C TYR A 78 10.14 -3.92 -9.44
N ASP A 79 11.30 -3.75 -10.09
CA ASP A 79 11.90 -4.79 -10.91
C ASP A 79 12.34 -5.98 -10.04
N ALA A 80 12.94 -5.72 -8.88
CA ALA A 80 13.33 -6.76 -7.91
C ALA A 80 12.13 -7.57 -7.41
N LEU A 81 11.00 -6.93 -7.07
CA LEU A 81 9.81 -7.65 -6.61
C LEU A 81 9.09 -8.36 -7.77
N ARG A 82 9.14 -7.81 -8.98
CA ARG A 82 8.59 -8.44 -10.19
C ARG A 82 9.34 -9.72 -10.56
N ASP A 83 10.66 -9.68 -10.45
CA ASP A 83 11.56 -10.74 -10.88
C ASP A 83 11.85 -11.76 -9.77
N ASP A 84 11.17 -11.65 -8.61
CA ASP A 84 11.18 -12.63 -7.53
C ASP A 84 10.56 -13.97 -7.97
N ASP A 85 10.95 -15.07 -7.32
CA ASP A 85 10.41 -16.41 -7.57
C ASP A 85 8.91 -16.48 -7.26
N ASN A 86 8.45 -15.75 -6.23
CA ASN A 86 7.04 -15.69 -5.86
C ASN A 86 6.57 -14.27 -5.50
N PRO A 87 6.40 -13.39 -6.50
CA PRO A 87 6.03 -11.98 -6.29
C PRO A 87 4.71 -11.83 -5.52
N PHE A 88 3.77 -12.77 -5.72
CA PHE A 88 2.47 -12.73 -5.07
C PHE A 88 2.58 -12.93 -3.55
N VAL A 89 3.31 -13.96 -3.10
CA VAL A 89 3.46 -14.25 -1.68
C VAL A 89 4.25 -13.14 -0.98
N GLU A 90 5.28 -12.62 -1.64
CA GLU A 90 6.07 -11.51 -1.12
C GLU A 90 5.20 -10.23 -1.02
N GLY A 91 4.41 -9.92 -2.05
CA GLY A 91 3.45 -8.82 -1.99
C GLY A 91 2.38 -8.98 -0.90
N LEU A 92 1.87 -10.20 -0.70
CA LEU A 92 0.93 -10.53 0.37
C LEU A 92 1.54 -10.26 1.75
N PHE A 93 2.75 -10.76 2.00
CA PHE A 93 3.45 -10.57 3.26
C PHE A 93 3.71 -9.08 3.54
N LEU A 94 4.11 -8.33 2.51
CA LEU A 94 4.31 -6.88 2.59
C LEU A 94 3.03 -6.16 3.01
N ILE A 95 1.87 -6.47 2.42
CA ILE A 95 0.59 -5.83 2.80
C ILE A 95 0.19 -6.17 4.23
N VAL A 96 0.37 -7.43 4.65
CA VAL A 96 0.04 -7.85 6.01
C VAL A 96 0.92 -7.10 7.02
N ILE A 97 2.23 -7.01 6.80
CA ILE A 97 3.15 -6.28 7.68
C ILE A 97 2.82 -4.79 7.71
N ILE A 98 2.69 -4.15 6.55
CA ILE A 98 2.42 -2.70 6.48
C ILE A 98 1.05 -2.39 7.08
N GLY A 99 0.04 -3.22 6.80
CA GLY A 99 -1.31 -3.09 7.34
C GLY A 99 -1.33 -3.25 8.86
N ALA A 100 -0.68 -4.27 9.40
CA ALA A 100 -0.58 -4.49 10.84
C ALA A 100 0.19 -3.36 11.54
N GLY A 101 1.33 -2.93 10.97
CA GLY A 101 2.11 -1.81 11.50
C GLY A 101 1.32 -0.49 11.50
N ALA A 102 0.64 -0.17 10.40
CA ALA A 102 -0.20 1.01 10.31
C ALA A 102 -1.38 0.97 11.28
N ALA A 103 -2.03 -0.19 11.45
CA ALA A 103 -3.11 -0.38 12.41
C ALA A 103 -2.64 -0.19 13.86
N LEU A 104 -1.47 -0.74 14.21
CA LEU A 104 -0.88 -0.58 15.54
C LEU A 104 -0.54 0.89 15.84
N LEU A 105 0.11 1.59 14.90
CA LEU A 105 0.42 3.01 15.06
C LEU A 105 -0.85 3.86 15.21
N ASN A 106 -1.90 3.52 14.46
CA ASN A 106 -3.19 4.20 14.59
C ASN A 106 -3.85 3.95 15.96
N LEU A 107 -3.78 2.73 16.50
CA LEU A 107 -4.27 2.42 17.83
C LEU A 107 -3.56 3.28 18.89
N VAL A 108 -2.23 3.35 18.84
CA VAL A 108 -1.45 4.18 19.78
C VAL A 108 -1.86 5.64 19.69
N GLY A 109 -2.01 6.17 18.47
CA GLY A 109 -2.51 7.54 18.26
C GLY A 109 -3.90 7.77 18.85
N GLN A 110 -4.84 6.83 18.67
CA GLN A 110 -6.18 6.92 19.24
C GLN A 110 -6.18 6.82 20.76
N LEU A 111 -5.34 5.97 21.36
CA LEU A 111 -5.22 5.85 22.81
C LEU A 111 -4.63 7.11 23.44
N LEU A 112 -3.61 7.69 22.81
CA LEU A 112 -3.02 8.97 23.24
C LEU A 112 -4.03 10.12 23.12
N ALA A 113 -4.76 10.19 22.01
CA ALA A 113 -5.80 11.19 21.80
C ALA A 113 -6.95 11.04 22.82
N TRP A 114 -7.39 9.81 23.06
CA TRP A 114 -8.40 9.49 24.07
C TRP A 114 -7.94 9.90 25.47
N ALA A 115 -6.72 9.52 25.86
CA ALA A 115 -6.15 9.86 27.16
C ALA A 115 -5.92 11.37 27.36
N SER A 116 -5.71 12.11 26.27
CA SER A 116 -5.52 13.57 26.31
C SER A 116 -6.84 14.36 26.19
N SER A 117 -7.95 13.70 25.84
CA SER A 117 -9.25 14.34 25.65
C SER A 117 -10.02 14.46 26.98
N PRO A 118 -10.68 15.60 27.25
CA PRO A 118 -11.53 15.73 28.44
C PRO A 118 -12.70 14.74 28.38
N SER A 119 -13.22 14.33 29.55
CA SER A 119 -14.33 13.37 29.61
C SER A 119 -15.55 13.91 28.87
N MET A 120 -16.22 13.04 28.10
CA MET A 120 -17.42 13.45 27.36
C MET A 120 -18.53 13.97 28.27
N ASP A 121 -18.63 13.45 29.49
CA ASP A 121 -19.59 13.93 30.48
C ASP A 121 -19.33 15.38 30.88
N ALA A 122 -18.05 15.77 31.04
CA ALA A 122 -17.71 17.16 31.32
C ALA A 122 -18.10 18.09 30.17
N ILE A 123 -17.88 17.65 28.92
CA ILE A 123 -18.31 18.44 27.74
C ILE A 123 -19.84 18.52 27.70
N LYS A 124 -20.54 17.39 27.86
CA LYS A 124 -22.01 17.30 27.87
C LYS A 124 -22.61 18.24 28.91
N GLU A 125 -22.04 18.27 30.11
CA GLU A 125 -22.48 19.19 31.17
C GLU A 125 -22.24 20.65 30.82
N ILE A 126 -21.06 21.01 30.29
CA ILE A 126 -20.75 22.40 29.90
C ILE A 126 -21.73 22.87 28.83
N VAL A 127 -21.98 22.05 27.81
CA VAL A 127 -22.93 22.39 26.74
C VAL A 127 -24.34 22.47 27.31
N LEU A 128 -24.78 21.54 28.17
CA LEU A 128 -26.08 21.61 28.83
C LEU A 128 -26.25 22.89 29.65
N ARG A 129 -25.23 23.29 30.41
CA ARG A 129 -25.25 24.55 31.17
C ARG A 129 -25.38 25.77 30.25
N ALA A 130 -24.70 25.77 29.10
CA ALA A 130 -24.85 26.84 28.11
C ALA A 130 -26.29 26.89 27.54
N TYR A 131 -26.89 25.73 27.28
CA TYR A 131 -28.30 25.62 26.89
C TYR A 131 -29.26 26.15 27.96
N GLN A 132 -28.99 25.82 29.22
CA GLN A 132 -29.80 26.28 30.37
C GLN A 132 -29.78 27.79 30.58
N GLN A 133 -28.74 28.47 30.10
CA GLN A 133 -28.63 29.94 30.16
C GLN A 133 -29.41 30.65 29.04
N MET A 134 -29.94 29.91 28.06
CA MET A 134 -30.68 30.53 26.96
C MET A 134 -32.11 30.93 27.40
N PRO A 135 -32.66 32.07 26.93
CA PRO A 135 -33.97 32.56 27.36
C PRO A 135 -35.13 31.58 27.14
N TRP A 136 -35.05 30.76 26.10
CA TRP A 136 -36.09 29.76 25.77
C TRP A 136 -36.07 28.54 26.70
N TRP A 137 -34.98 28.33 27.47
CA TRP A 137 -34.88 27.16 28.35
C TRP A 137 -35.98 27.16 29.42
N ALA A 138 -36.33 28.34 29.94
CA ALA A 138 -37.41 28.51 30.91
C ALA A 138 -38.76 27.98 30.41
N TYR A 139 -39.02 28.08 29.09
CA TYR A 139 -40.22 27.57 28.46
C TYR A 139 -40.25 26.03 28.44
N ILE A 140 -39.11 25.39 28.16
CA ILE A 140 -39.00 23.92 28.17
C ILE A 140 -39.01 23.38 29.60
N SER A 141 -38.29 24.02 30.53
CA SER A 141 -38.22 23.57 31.93
C SER A 141 -39.54 23.69 32.69
N GLY A 142 -40.42 24.61 32.29
CA GLY A 142 -41.76 24.73 32.86
C GLY A 142 -42.73 23.63 32.43
N ASN A 143 -42.42 22.85 31.39
CA ASN A 143 -43.30 21.81 30.84
C ASN A 143 -42.69 20.40 31.00
N PRO A 144 -43.25 19.54 31.88
CA PRO A 144 -42.73 18.20 32.11
C PRO A 144 -42.64 17.31 30.85
N GLN A 145 -43.58 17.46 29.91
CA GLN A 145 -43.58 16.68 28.68
C GLN A 145 -42.49 17.16 27.70
N ALA A 146 -42.26 18.47 27.62
CA ALA A 146 -41.18 19.00 26.80
C ALA A 146 -39.81 18.62 27.36
N MET A 147 -39.65 18.62 28.69
CA MET A 147 -38.42 18.22 29.35
C MET A 147 -38.07 16.75 29.11
N SER A 148 -39.05 15.84 29.16
CA SER A 148 -38.78 14.41 28.90
C SER A 148 -38.38 14.14 27.44
N GLN A 149 -39.03 14.81 26.49
CA GLN A 149 -38.64 14.76 25.07
C GLN A 149 -37.23 15.32 24.86
N PHE A 150 -36.92 16.47 25.47
CA PHE A 150 -35.60 17.06 25.41
C PHE A 150 -34.54 16.10 25.97
N GLN A 151 -34.75 15.53 27.15
CA GLN A 151 -33.80 14.59 27.76
C GLN A 151 -33.57 13.36 26.88
N GLN A 152 -34.63 12.77 26.31
CA GLN A 152 -34.50 11.64 25.42
C GLN A 152 -33.72 12.00 24.15
N ALA A 153 -34.04 13.13 23.52
CA ALA A 153 -33.32 13.63 22.36
C ALA A 153 -31.85 13.94 22.69
N TRP A 154 -31.60 14.58 23.83
CA TRP A 154 -30.27 14.93 24.32
C TRP A 154 -29.40 13.68 24.54
N GLU A 155 -29.92 12.68 25.27
CA GLU A 155 -29.21 11.42 25.48
C GLU A 155 -28.94 10.68 24.18
N TRP A 156 -29.93 10.63 23.27
CA TRP A 156 -29.76 10.01 21.97
C TRP A 156 -28.73 10.74 21.11
N SER A 157 -28.76 12.08 21.07
CA SER A 157 -27.80 12.89 20.35
C SER A 157 -26.38 12.66 20.87
N TRP A 158 -26.16 12.65 22.19
CA TRP A 158 -24.83 12.40 22.76
C TRP A 158 -24.32 10.97 22.57
N ARG A 159 -25.19 10.00 22.24
CA ARG A 159 -24.73 8.67 21.80
C ARG A 159 -24.17 8.67 20.38
N ILE A 160 -24.64 9.57 19.52
CA ILE A 160 -24.32 9.57 18.08
C ILE A 160 -23.26 10.61 17.74
N LEU A 161 -23.39 11.83 18.29
CA LEU A 161 -22.54 12.98 17.96
C LEU A 161 -21.05 12.68 18.14
N PRO A 162 -20.58 12.07 19.27
CA PRO A 162 -19.17 11.76 19.42
C PRO A 162 -18.64 10.90 18.27
N THR A 163 -19.38 9.86 17.87
CA THR A 163 -18.98 8.99 16.75
C THR A 163 -18.92 9.75 15.42
N LEU A 164 -19.88 10.64 15.16
CA LEU A 164 -19.91 11.45 13.93
C LEU A 164 -18.80 12.50 13.87
N PHE A 165 -18.43 13.10 14.99
CA PHE A 165 -17.36 14.09 15.08
C PHE A 165 -15.97 13.49 15.30
N GLY A 166 -15.85 12.17 15.20
CA GLY A 166 -14.56 11.48 15.30
C GLY A 166 -14.00 11.44 16.72
N ALA A 167 -14.85 11.45 17.74
CA ALA A 167 -14.42 11.20 19.10
C ALA A 167 -13.70 9.84 19.19
N PRO A 168 -12.59 9.75 19.94
CA PRO A 168 -11.85 8.52 20.07
C PRO A 168 -12.72 7.39 20.63
N ASN A 169 -12.86 6.29 19.89
CA ASN A 169 -13.57 5.10 20.33
C ASN A 169 -12.59 3.92 20.40
N PRO A 170 -11.99 3.61 21.56
CA PRO A 170 -10.97 2.57 21.68
C PRO A 170 -11.50 1.17 21.33
N ALA A 171 -12.78 0.88 21.58
CA ALA A 171 -13.38 -0.39 21.17
C ALA A 171 -13.53 -0.49 19.65
N GLY A 172 -13.95 0.61 19.00
CA GLY A 172 -13.97 0.72 17.55
C GLY A 172 -12.56 0.66 16.95
N ALA A 173 -11.56 1.25 17.61
CA ALA A 173 -10.15 1.16 17.24
C ALA A 173 -9.66 -0.28 17.26
N ALA A 174 -9.97 -1.03 18.32
CA ALA A 174 -9.58 -2.43 18.46
C ALA A 174 -10.18 -3.32 17.35
N LEU A 175 -11.46 -3.13 17.03
CA LEU A 175 -12.08 -3.81 15.88
C LEU A 175 -11.43 -3.42 14.55
N ASN A 176 -11.12 -2.13 14.40
CA ASN A 176 -10.43 -1.64 13.21
C ASN A 176 -9.04 -2.27 13.05
N ILE A 177 -8.32 -2.64 14.12
CA ILE A 177 -7.02 -3.34 13.98
C ILE A 177 -7.15 -4.63 13.17
N LEU A 178 -8.26 -5.36 13.34
CA LEU A 178 -8.51 -6.60 12.60
C LEU A 178 -9.12 -6.33 11.22
N LEU A 179 -10.07 -5.39 11.15
CA LEU A 179 -10.81 -5.10 9.92
C LEU A 179 -9.95 -4.38 8.87
N TRP A 180 -9.08 -3.46 9.28
CA TRP A 180 -8.26 -2.67 8.35
C TRP A 180 -7.34 -3.51 7.46
N PRO A 181 -6.51 -4.44 7.99
CA PRO A 181 -5.65 -5.27 7.15
C PRO A 181 -6.47 -6.20 6.25
N LEU A 182 -7.61 -6.71 6.73
CA LEU A 182 -8.52 -7.53 5.91
C LEU A 182 -9.09 -6.72 4.72
N VAL A 183 -9.57 -5.51 4.97
CA VAL A 183 -10.10 -4.62 3.93
C VAL A 183 -9.00 -4.16 2.97
N ALA A 184 -7.81 -3.85 3.48
CA ALA A 184 -6.64 -3.51 2.66
C ALA A 184 -6.25 -4.68 1.74
N LEU A 185 -6.23 -5.90 2.28
CA LEU A 185 -5.94 -7.10 1.52
C LEU A 185 -6.99 -7.37 0.43
N LEU A 186 -8.28 -7.30 0.79
CA LEU A 186 -9.36 -7.52 -0.15
C LEU A 186 -9.37 -6.45 -1.25
N SER A 187 -9.20 -5.18 -0.88
CA SER A 187 -9.15 -4.07 -1.84
C SER A 187 -7.93 -4.17 -2.76
N TRP A 188 -6.77 -4.62 -2.26
CA TRP A 188 -5.60 -4.91 -3.07
C TRP A 188 -5.87 -6.03 -4.09
N LEU A 189 -6.45 -7.15 -3.66
CA LEU A 189 -6.79 -8.26 -4.56
C LEU A 189 -7.75 -7.83 -5.66
N ILE A 190 -8.84 -7.15 -5.29
CA ILE A 190 -9.82 -6.64 -6.25
C ILE A 190 -9.15 -5.67 -7.24
N TYR A 191 -8.36 -4.72 -6.72
CA TYR A 191 -7.65 -3.76 -7.56
C TYR A 191 -6.68 -4.45 -8.51
N GLY A 192 -5.86 -5.37 -8.01
CA GLY A 192 -4.84 -6.07 -8.78
C GLY A 192 -5.43 -6.95 -9.88
N VAL A 193 -6.56 -7.61 -9.62
CA VAL A 193 -7.33 -8.36 -10.65
C VAL A 193 -7.81 -7.43 -11.76
N LEU A 194 -8.48 -6.33 -11.40
CA LEU A 194 -8.98 -5.37 -12.39
C LEU A 194 -7.83 -4.72 -13.17
N ALA A 195 -6.77 -4.30 -12.48
CA ALA A 195 -5.61 -3.69 -13.09
C ALA A 195 -4.88 -4.64 -14.04
N HIS A 196 -4.74 -5.92 -13.68
CA HIS A 196 -4.20 -6.94 -14.57
C HIS A 196 -5.06 -7.13 -15.82
N LEU A 197 -6.39 -7.25 -15.66
CA LEU A 197 -7.32 -7.39 -16.77
C LEU A 197 -7.21 -6.22 -17.76
N PHE A 198 -7.27 -4.98 -17.26
CA PHE A 198 -7.14 -3.79 -18.11
C PHE A 198 -5.75 -3.67 -18.74
N ALA A 199 -4.68 -4.04 -18.01
CA ALA A 199 -3.34 -4.07 -18.58
C ALA A 199 -3.24 -5.09 -19.73
N LYS A 200 -3.81 -6.30 -19.57
CA LYS A 200 -3.87 -7.31 -20.65
C LYS A 200 -4.69 -6.82 -21.85
N LEU A 201 -5.84 -6.18 -21.63
CA LEU A 201 -6.66 -5.58 -22.68
C LEU A 201 -5.88 -4.49 -23.45
N LEU A 202 -5.00 -3.76 -22.76
CA LEU A 202 -4.12 -2.74 -23.34
C LEU A 202 -2.79 -3.31 -23.88
N ARG A 203 -2.72 -4.64 -24.08
CA ARG A 203 -1.58 -5.39 -24.64
C ARG A 203 -0.34 -5.44 -23.73
N GLY A 204 -0.54 -5.47 -22.42
CA GLY A 204 0.51 -5.69 -21.43
C GLY A 204 1.06 -7.12 -21.45
N THR A 205 2.36 -7.25 -21.16
CA THR A 205 3.10 -8.52 -21.21
C THR A 205 3.29 -9.20 -19.85
N GLY A 206 3.01 -8.48 -18.75
CA GLY A 206 3.31 -8.98 -17.41
C GLY A 206 2.35 -10.07 -16.93
N SER A 207 2.82 -10.91 -16.01
CA SER A 207 2.02 -11.98 -15.42
C SER A 207 1.09 -11.46 -14.31
N PHE A 208 0.09 -12.27 -13.95
CA PHE A 208 -0.83 -11.95 -12.86
C PHE A 208 -0.10 -11.86 -11.50
N ASN A 209 0.76 -12.83 -11.20
CA ASN A 209 1.57 -12.86 -9.97
C ASN A 209 2.46 -11.62 -9.85
N GLN A 210 3.12 -11.22 -10.94
CA GLN A 210 3.93 -10.00 -11.01
C GLN A 210 3.10 -8.74 -10.77
N THR A 211 1.88 -8.70 -11.31
CA THR A 211 0.98 -7.56 -11.14
C THR A 211 0.56 -7.43 -9.68
N LEU A 212 0.16 -8.52 -9.03
CA LEU A 212 -0.22 -8.51 -7.62
C LEU A 212 0.97 -8.14 -6.73
N GLY A 213 2.11 -8.78 -6.91
CA GLY A 213 3.32 -8.50 -6.14
C GLY A 213 3.74 -7.04 -6.20
N THR A 214 3.95 -6.52 -7.39
CA THR A 214 4.41 -5.11 -7.54
C THR A 214 3.37 -4.08 -7.13
N THR A 215 2.07 -4.35 -7.26
CA THR A 215 1.02 -3.43 -6.79
C THR A 215 0.89 -3.41 -5.26
N ALA A 216 1.41 -4.41 -4.56
CA ALA A 216 1.51 -4.38 -3.09
C ALA A 216 2.41 -3.22 -2.61
N LEU A 217 3.44 -2.85 -3.39
CA LEU A 217 4.31 -1.71 -3.08
C LEU A 217 3.57 -0.37 -3.08
N ALA A 218 2.37 -0.30 -3.65
CA ALA A 218 1.54 0.89 -3.55
C ALA A 218 0.99 1.15 -2.15
N PHE A 219 1.11 0.19 -1.23
CA PHE A 219 0.78 0.37 0.18
C PHE A 219 1.95 0.94 0.99
N SER A 220 3.15 1.05 0.44
CA SER A 220 4.31 1.69 1.10
C SER A 220 4.01 3.07 1.71
N PRO A 221 3.24 3.97 1.04
CA PRO A 221 2.88 5.27 1.61
C PRO A 221 2.00 5.19 2.86
N LEU A 222 1.35 4.05 3.12
CA LEU A 222 0.56 3.85 4.33
C LEU A 222 1.44 3.91 5.59
N LEU A 223 2.74 3.62 5.49
CA LEU A 223 3.68 3.82 6.59
C LEU A 223 3.78 5.30 7.01
N LEU A 224 3.67 6.23 6.06
CA LEU A 224 3.64 7.66 6.35
C LEU A 224 2.39 8.08 7.12
N ARG A 225 1.25 7.39 6.90
CA ARG A 225 0.04 7.61 7.69
C ARG A 225 0.24 7.27 9.16
N GLY A 226 1.14 6.32 9.45
CA GLY A 226 1.58 6.00 10.80
C GLY A 226 2.19 7.18 11.54
N LEU A 227 2.75 8.19 10.85
CA LEU A 227 3.30 9.40 11.45
C LEU A 227 2.22 10.41 11.91
N GLY A 228 0.95 10.10 11.70
CA GLY A 228 -0.17 10.95 12.12
C GLY A 228 -0.31 11.14 13.64
N PHE A 229 0.49 10.46 14.46
CA PHE A 229 0.58 10.75 15.91
C PHE A 229 1.27 12.09 16.20
N ILE A 230 2.03 12.63 15.24
CA ILE A 230 2.68 13.93 15.39
C ILE A 230 1.61 15.01 15.22
N PRO A 231 1.29 15.80 16.26
CA PRO A 231 0.31 16.88 16.14
C PRO A 231 0.77 17.87 15.06
N PHE A 232 -0.18 18.39 14.26
CA PHE A 232 0.05 19.30 13.13
C PHE A 232 0.76 18.69 11.91
N PHE A 233 1.11 17.41 11.92
CA PHE A 233 1.63 16.71 10.75
C PHE A 233 0.49 16.30 9.80
N ALA A 234 -0.01 17.29 9.04
CA ALA A 234 -0.99 17.05 7.99
C ALA A 234 -0.27 16.72 6.68
N ILE A 235 -0.01 15.44 6.43
CA ILE A 235 0.27 15.01 5.06
C ILE A 235 -1.05 15.18 4.32
N GLY A 236 -1.20 16.26 3.55
CA GLY A 236 -2.45 16.62 2.87
C GLY A 236 -2.91 15.59 1.83
N GLY A 237 -3.60 16.06 0.78
CA GLY A 237 -4.11 15.19 -0.31
C GLY A 237 -3.07 14.25 -0.94
N ALA A 238 -1.77 14.52 -0.74
CA ALA A 238 -0.66 13.67 -1.12
C ALA A 238 -0.79 12.20 -0.66
N ILE A 239 -1.36 11.91 0.53
CA ILE A 239 -1.58 10.51 0.97
C ILE A 239 -2.49 9.74 0.01
N ASN A 240 -3.47 10.42 -0.58
CA ASN A 240 -4.43 9.76 -1.48
C ASN A 240 -3.88 9.65 -2.91
N THR A 241 -3.08 10.62 -3.33
CA THR A 241 -2.50 10.64 -4.68
C THR A 241 -1.28 9.72 -4.81
N TRP A 242 -0.45 9.60 -3.77
CA TRP A 242 0.82 8.85 -3.84
C TRP A 242 0.65 7.35 -4.15
N PRO A 243 -0.28 6.61 -3.53
CA PRO A 243 -0.54 5.22 -3.88
C PRO A 243 -0.92 5.03 -5.35
N LEU A 244 -1.58 6.03 -5.96
CA LEU A 244 -1.94 6.01 -7.38
C LEU A 244 -0.68 6.08 -8.26
N ILE A 245 0.28 6.93 -7.90
CA ILE A 245 1.58 7.04 -8.60
C ILE A 245 2.37 5.74 -8.46
N CYS A 246 2.41 5.15 -7.26
CA CYS A 246 3.05 3.85 -7.05
C CYS A 246 2.40 2.74 -7.89
N ARG A 247 1.06 2.69 -7.97
CA ARG A 247 0.32 1.73 -8.83
C ARG A 247 0.65 1.94 -10.31
N TYR A 248 0.65 3.19 -10.76
CA TYR A 248 1.05 3.54 -12.12
C TYR A 248 2.45 3.03 -12.45
N LYS A 249 3.41 3.25 -11.55
CA LYS A 249 4.79 2.81 -11.74
C LYS A 249 4.91 1.28 -11.74
N ALA A 250 4.22 0.60 -10.82
CA ALA A 250 4.16 -0.86 -10.78
C ALA A 250 3.65 -1.44 -12.11
N LEU A 251 2.51 -0.96 -12.60
CA LEU A 251 1.92 -1.45 -13.84
C LEU A 251 2.82 -1.18 -15.05
N ARG A 252 3.49 -0.02 -15.11
CA ARG A 252 4.41 0.32 -16.19
C ARG A 252 5.59 -0.65 -16.25
N ARG A 253 6.17 -0.99 -15.09
CA ARG A 253 7.34 -1.88 -14.98
C ARG A 253 6.99 -3.35 -15.25
N VAL A 254 5.81 -3.79 -14.80
CA VAL A 254 5.35 -5.17 -15.02
C VAL A 254 4.92 -5.41 -16.46
N HIS A 255 4.14 -4.50 -17.03
CA HIS A 255 3.50 -4.74 -18.33
C HIS A 255 4.20 -4.08 -19.52
N GLY A 256 5.24 -3.27 -19.29
CA GLY A 256 5.97 -2.59 -20.36
C GLY A 256 5.10 -1.63 -21.19
N LEU A 257 4.00 -1.14 -20.61
CA LEU A 257 3.02 -0.32 -21.32
C LEU A 257 3.57 1.09 -21.63
N SER A 258 3.07 1.68 -22.72
CA SER A 258 3.29 3.10 -22.98
C SER A 258 2.65 3.97 -21.90
N TRP A 259 3.08 5.23 -21.79
CA TRP A 259 2.64 6.14 -20.73
C TRP A 259 1.12 6.26 -20.62
N GLY A 260 0.42 6.48 -21.76
CA GLY A 260 -1.04 6.65 -21.79
C GLY A 260 -1.81 5.36 -21.51
N ARG A 261 -1.32 4.20 -21.98
CA ARG A 261 -1.94 2.91 -21.66
C ARG A 261 -1.79 2.56 -20.18
N THR A 262 -0.62 2.85 -19.61
CA THR A 262 -0.40 2.68 -18.17
C THR A 262 -1.38 3.54 -17.36
N PHE A 263 -1.59 4.79 -17.78
CA PHE A 263 -2.54 5.68 -17.11
C PHE A 263 -3.95 5.08 -17.07
N TRP A 264 -4.47 4.64 -18.22
CA TRP A 264 -5.79 4.01 -18.29
C TRP A 264 -5.86 2.69 -17.50
N ALA A 265 -4.84 1.84 -17.59
CA ALA A 265 -4.77 0.61 -16.78
C ALA A 265 -4.82 0.89 -15.27
N THR A 266 -4.29 2.04 -14.83
CA THR A 266 -4.27 2.45 -13.43
C THR A 266 -5.62 3.02 -12.98
N VAL A 267 -6.26 3.85 -13.83
CA VAL A 267 -7.48 4.61 -13.50
C VAL A 267 -8.77 3.81 -13.69
N LEU A 268 -8.84 2.95 -14.71
CA LEU A 268 -10.06 2.18 -15.02
C LEU A 268 -10.59 1.33 -13.85
N PRO A 269 -9.76 0.65 -13.03
CA PRO A 269 -10.24 -0.03 -11.83
C PRO A 269 -11.03 0.88 -10.87
N PHE A 270 -10.61 2.14 -10.72
CA PHE A 270 -11.32 3.11 -9.87
C PHE A 270 -12.63 3.58 -10.48
N VAL A 271 -12.70 3.71 -11.81
CA VAL A 271 -13.95 4.00 -12.52
C VAL A 271 -14.96 2.88 -12.29
N VAL A 272 -14.54 1.62 -12.40
CA VAL A 272 -15.39 0.46 -12.11
C VAL A 272 -15.86 0.48 -10.66
N TYR A 273 -14.95 0.76 -9.72
CA TYR A 273 -15.29 0.87 -8.29
C TYR A 273 -16.33 1.97 -8.02
N LEU A 274 -16.15 3.15 -8.63
CA LEU A 274 -17.08 4.27 -8.52
C LEU A 274 -18.47 3.90 -9.05
N LEU A 275 -18.54 3.28 -10.24
CA LEU A 275 -19.80 2.86 -10.83
C LEU A 275 -20.53 1.83 -9.96
N LEU A 276 -19.79 0.88 -9.37
CA LEU A 276 -20.34 -0.10 -8.45
C LEU A 276 -20.93 0.57 -7.20
N TRP A 277 -20.24 1.53 -6.61
CA TRP A 277 -20.76 2.28 -5.45
C TRP A 277 -21.96 3.15 -5.77
N LEU A 278 -21.99 3.81 -6.94
CA LEU A 278 -23.16 4.58 -7.37
C LEU A 278 -24.38 3.67 -7.56
N LEU A 279 -24.18 2.48 -8.13
CA LEU A 279 -25.24 1.50 -8.30
C LEU A 279 -25.76 0.98 -6.94
N LEU A 280 -24.87 0.60 -6.03
CA LEU A 280 -25.25 0.14 -4.70
C LEU A 280 -25.95 1.25 -3.88
N GLY A 281 -25.42 2.47 -3.92
CA GLY A 281 -26.01 3.63 -3.25
C GLY A 281 -27.39 3.98 -3.80
N GLY A 282 -27.54 3.96 -5.13
CA GLY A 282 -28.83 4.17 -5.80
C GLY A 282 -29.87 3.10 -5.43
N LEU A 283 -29.48 1.83 -5.42
CA LEU A 283 -30.34 0.73 -4.98
C LEU A 283 -30.72 0.86 -3.50
N GLY A 284 -29.76 1.17 -2.63
CA GLY A 284 -30.02 1.37 -1.19
C GLY A 284 -31.00 2.52 -0.93
N ALA A 285 -30.81 3.65 -1.61
CA ALA A 285 -31.73 4.79 -1.54
C ALA A 285 -33.13 4.43 -2.03
N ALA A 286 -33.24 3.68 -3.13
CA ALA A 286 -34.52 3.21 -3.66
C ALA A 286 -35.25 2.29 -2.67
N VAL A 287 -34.53 1.37 -2.00
CA VAL A 287 -35.09 0.48 -0.98
C VAL A 287 -35.60 1.27 0.24
N ILE A 288 -34.82 2.22 0.75
CA ILE A 288 -35.24 3.07 1.87
C ILE A 288 -36.47 3.90 1.50
N ALA A 289 -36.48 4.51 0.31
CA ALA A 289 -37.62 5.27 -0.17
C ALA A 289 -38.89 4.40 -0.31
N ALA A 290 -38.74 3.14 -0.73
CA ALA A 290 -39.84 2.19 -0.79
C ALA A 290 -40.33 1.75 0.60
N ALA A 291 -39.42 1.63 1.58
CA ALA A 291 -39.75 1.26 2.95
C ALA A 291 -40.48 2.38 3.72
N VAL A 292 -40.07 3.64 3.55
CA VAL A 292 -40.69 4.81 4.20
C VAL A 292 -42.09 5.11 3.65
N ARG A 293 -42.40 4.66 2.42
CA ARG A 293 -43.73 4.83 1.81
C ARG A 293 -44.77 3.82 2.31
N ARG A 294 -44.37 2.79 3.07
CA ARG A 294 -45.28 1.80 3.68
C ARG A 294 -45.63 2.19 5.10
#